data_AF-A0A352UKG7-F1
#
_entry.id   AF-A0A352UKG7-F1
#
_cell.length_a   1.000
_cell.length_b   1.000
_cell.length_c   1.000
_cell.angle_alpha   90.00
_cell.angle_beta   90.00
_cell.angle_gamma   90.00
#
_symmetry.space_group_name_H-M   'P 1'
#
loop_
_entity.id
_entity.type
_entity.pdbx_description
1 polymer ?
#
loop_
_entity_poly.entity_id
_entity_poly.type
_entity_poly.pdbx_seq_one_letter_code
_entity_poly.pdbx_strand_id
1 'polypeptide(L)'
;NTGDANIGGAINFKLPAFPETGSNRVQVFTEMHYQPSYRTQESPRLLPPDGSVPITGAEVVYASIDEYKNLVRTSSDVVSGQKLFTVNCQVCHGQNLDGTGPAAAYMVTNGPVPANLRLDLTKNSTDGELFGLISCGGRYFCNSVLQGGESQSPMPEFRRLLSEEERWAIVAYIRGAIGGQ
;
A
#
# COMPACT_ATOMS: atom_id res chain seq x y z
N ASN A 1 18.43 18.59 -22.92
CA ASN A 1 19.80 18.98 -23.34
C ASN A 1 20.79 18.57 -22.24
N THR A 2 21.80 17.73 -22.53
CA THR A 2 22.75 17.15 -21.55
C THR A 2 23.87 18.11 -21.12
N GLY A 3 23.93 19.32 -21.68
CA GLY A 3 24.98 20.29 -21.41
C GLY A 3 26.26 20.07 -22.22
N ASP A 4 26.25 19.17 -23.21
CA ASP A 4 27.41 18.92 -24.07
C ASP A 4 27.64 20.04 -25.08
N ALA A 5 28.84 20.63 -25.09
CA ALA A 5 29.26 21.64 -26.06
C ALA A 5 30.59 21.24 -26.72
N ASN A 6 30.61 21.23 -28.06
CA ASN A 6 31.78 20.85 -28.86
C ASN A 6 32.19 22.02 -29.77
N ILE A 7 33.50 22.34 -29.79
CA ILE A 7 34.09 23.33 -30.70
C ILE A 7 35.12 22.62 -31.58
N GLY A 8 34.88 22.61 -32.89
CA GLY A 8 35.85 22.13 -33.89
C GLY A 8 36.22 20.64 -33.79
N GLY A 9 35.43 19.82 -33.09
CA GLY A 9 35.66 18.37 -32.94
C GLY A 9 36.82 17.96 -32.03
N ALA A 10 37.65 18.91 -31.58
CA ALA A 10 38.82 18.66 -30.72
C ALA A 10 38.66 19.18 -29.29
N ILE A 11 37.72 20.11 -29.05
CA ILE A 11 37.47 20.72 -27.75
C ILE A 11 36.05 20.39 -27.31
N ASN A 12 35.94 19.63 -26.21
CA ASN A 12 34.66 19.25 -25.62
C ASN A 12 34.63 19.77 -24.17
N PHE A 13 33.57 20.48 -23.79
CA PHE A 13 33.34 20.91 -22.41
C PHE A 13 31.87 20.84 -22.04
N LYS A 14 31.59 20.77 -20.74
CA LYS A 14 30.25 20.64 -20.18
C LYS A 14 29.76 22.00 -19.68
N LEU A 15 28.61 22.40 -20.19
CA LEU A 15 27.85 23.57 -19.74
C LEU A 15 26.74 23.11 -18.79
N PRO A 16 26.16 24.05 -18.01
CA PRO A 16 24.96 23.74 -17.26
C PRO A 16 23.85 23.19 -18.16
N ALA A 17 23.32 22.04 -17.79
CA ALA A 17 22.25 21.40 -18.52
C ALA A 17 20.88 21.87 -18.03
N PHE A 18 19.92 21.86 -18.95
CA PHE A 18 18.52 22.11 -18.69
C PHE A 18 17.75 20.83 -19.05
N PRO A 19 17.53 19.93 -18.07
CA PRO A 19 16.87 18.67 -18.32
C PRO A 19 15.36 18.88 -18.48
N GLU A 20 14.75 18.10 -19.37
CA GLU A 20 13.30 18.12 -19.60
C GLU A 20 12.53 17.40 -18.49
N THR A 21 13.21 16.49 -17.77
CA THR A 21 12.67 15.65 -16.71
C THR A 21 13.57 15.67 -15.47
N GLY A 22 13.03 15.27 -14.32
CA GLY A 22 13.72 15.25 -13.02
C GLY A 22 13.51 16.51 -12.18
N SER A 23 14.08 16.54 -10.98
CA SER A 23 13.77 17.54 -9.94
C SER A 23 14.49 18.88 -10.12
N ASN A 24 15.59 18.91 -10.87
CA ASN A 24 16.43 20.10 -10.99
C ASN A 24 16.21 20.81 -12.33
N ARG A 25 15.90 22.11 -12.29
CA ARG A 25 15.69 22.94 -13.48
C ARG A 25 16.98 23.28 -14.23
N VAL A 26 18.10 23.36 -13.50
CA VAL A 26 19.44 23.67 -14.02
C VAL A 26 20.43 22.77 -13.30
N GLN A 27 21.38 22.19 -14.03
CA GLN A 27 22.42 21.35 -13.44
C GLN A 27 23.80 21.75 -13.93
N VAL A 28 24.64 22.20 -13.00
CA VAL A 28 25.99 22.72 -13.30
C VAL A 28 27.05 21.60 -13.35
N PHE A 29 26.71 20.38 -12.90
CA PHE A 29 27.55 19.17 -12.95
C PHE A 29 26.69 17.95 -13.30
N THR A 30 26.38 17.76 -14.57
CA THR A 30 25.46 16.71 -15.03
C THR A 30 26.05 15.32 -15.17
N GLU A 31 27.38 15.21 -15.12
CA GLU A 31 28.12 14.02 -15.53
C GLU A 31 27.68 12.78 -14.76
N MET A 32 27.43 12.93 -13.46
CA MET A 32 27.02 11.83 -12.58
C MET A 32 25.67 12.06 -11.90
N HIS A 33 25.00 13.19 -12.17
CA HIS A 33 23.72 13.50 -11.57
C HIS A 33 22.59 12.65 -12.14
N TYR A 34 22.58 12.47 -13.47
CA TYR A 34 21.76 11.48 -14.17
C TYR A 34 22.66 10.39 -14.71
N GLN A 35 22.34 9.15 -14.36
CA GLN A 35 23.11 7.98 -14.77
C GLN A 35 22.44 7.34 -15.99
N PRO A 36 23.19 6.64 -16.86
CA PRO A 36 22.60 5.80 -17.90
C PRO A 36 21.76 4.65 -17.34
N SER A 37 21.93 4.30 -16.07
CA SER A 37 21.14 3.30 -15.36
C SER A 37 19.86 3.91 -14.76
N TYR A 38 18.75 3.18 -14.86
CA TYR A 38 17.48 3.57 -14.24
C TYR A 38 17.44 3.23 -12.75
N ARG A 39 16.99 4.17 -11.94
CA ARG A 39 16.63 3.92 -10.54
C ARG A 39 15.29 3.19 -10.44
N THR A 40 15.00 2.61 -9.27
CA THR A 40 13.79 1.81 -9.02
C THR A 40 12.47 2.54 -9.31
N GLN A 41 12.44 3.87 -9.16
CA GLN A 41 11.27 4.72 -9.41
C GLN A 41 11.48 5.68 -10.60
N GLU A 42 12.46 5.39 -11.46
CA GLU A 42 12.73 6.18 -12.66
C GLU A 42 12.03 5.56 -13.87
N SER A 43 11.40 6.40 -14.70
CA SER A 43 10.78 5.95 -15.95
C SER A 43 11.87 5.60 -16.99
N PRO A 44 11.71 4.54 -17.81
CA PRO A 44 10.56 3.65 -17.90
C PRO A 44 10.66 2.49 -16.90
N ARG A 45 9.63 2.35 -16.06
CA ARG A 45 9.53 1.26 -15.08
C ARG A 45 8.86 0.04 -15.71
N LEU A 46 9.62 -1.03 -15.91
CA LEU A 46 9.07 -2.32 -16.32
C LEU A 46 8.43 -3.01 -15.12
N LEU A 47 7.14 -3.31 -15.22
CA LEU A 47 6.43 -4.13 -14.24
C LEU A 47 6.69 -5.62 -14.53
N PRO A 48 6.68 -6.48 -13.49
CA PRO A 48 6.73 -7.91 -13.71
C PRO A 48 5.50 -8.37 -14.53
N PRO A 49 5.62 -9.45 -15.32
CA PRO A 49 4.47 -10.04 -16.00
C PRO A 49 3.38 -10.47 -15.01
N ASP A 50 2.13 -10.33 -15.41
CA ASP A 50 0.99 -10.72 -14.59
C ASP A 50 1.04 -12.23 -14.26
N GLY A 51 0.82 -12.57 -13.00
CA GLY A 51 0.86 -13.94 -12.50
C GLY A 51 2.27 -14.52 -12.30
N SER A 52 3.33 -13.74 -12.51
CA SER A 52 4.68 -14.19 -12.18
C SER A 52 4.88 -14.36 -10.66
N VAL A 53 5.52 -15.46 -10.27
CA VAL A 53 5.79 -15.81 -8.86
C VAL A 53 7.29 -15.64 -8.60
N PRO A 54 7.71 -14.85 -7.60
CA PRO A 54 9.13 -14.70 -7.27
C PRO A 54 9.68 -15.96 -6.61
N ILE A 55 11.00 -16.14 -6.65
CA ILE A 55 11.67 -17.31 -6.04
C ILE A 55 11.47 -17.40 -4.52
N THR A 56 11.14 -16.29 -3.87
CA THR A 56 10.81 -16.22 -2.45
C THR A 56 9.41 -16.76 -2.13
N GLY A 57 8.63 -17.13 -3.15
CA GLY A 57 7.23 -17.52 -3.03
C GLY A 57 6.28 -16.33 -3.16
N ALA A 58 5.05 -16.62 -3.58
CA ALA A 58 3.94 -15.68 -3.57
C ALA A 58 2.94 -16.08 -2.49
N GLU A 59 2.30 -15.07 -1.88
CA GLU A 59 1.15 -15.29 -1.00
C GLU A 59 0.01 -15.98 -1.75
N VAL A 60 -0.68 -16.89 -1.07
CA VAL A 60 -1.88 -17.54 -1.59
C VAL A 60 -3.05 -16.55 -1.51
N VAL A 61 -3.62 -16.23 -2.67
CA VAL A 61 -4.83 -15.39 -2.76
C VAL A 61 -6.03 -16.30 -2.93
N TYR A 62 -6.94 -16.24 -1.97
CA TYR A 62 -8.19 -17.01 -1.99
C TYR A 62 -9.24 -16.35 -2.88
N ALA A 63 -10.13 -17.15 -3.47
CA ALA A 63 -11.10 -16.69 -4.47
C ALA A 63 -12.32 -16.00 -3.85
N SER A 64 -12.59 -16.24 -2.57
CA SER A 64 -13.74 -15.68 -1.87
C SER A 64 -13.44 -15.36 -0.41
N ILE A 65 -14.22 -14.44 0.17
CA ILE A 65 -14.12 -14.10 1.59
C ILE A 65 -14.47 -15.30 2.50
N ASP A 66 -15.28 -16.24 2.01
CA ASP A 66 -15.67 -17.42 2.77
C ASP A 66 -14.49 -18.40 2.95
N GLU A 67 -13.57 -18.46 2.00
CA GLU A 67 -12.32 -19.20 2.14
C GLU A 67 -11.40 -18.56 3.19
N TYR A 68 -11.32 -17.22 3.19
CA TYR A 68 -10.58 -16.47 4.20
C TYR A 68 -11.12 -16.72 5.61
N LYS A 69 -12.42 -16.91 5.80
CA LYS A 69 -13.02 -17.08 7.14
C LYS A 69 -12.43 -18.23 7.95
N ASN A 70 -11.92 -19.26 7.26
CA ASN A 70 -11.34 -20.45 7.88
C ASN A 70 -9.86 -20.28 8.26
N LEU A 71 -9.24 -19.17 7.89
CA LEU A 71 -7.85 -18.89 8.23
C LEU A 71 -7.75 -18.48 9.70
N VAL A 72 -6.81 -19.13 10.38
CA VAL A 72 -6.49 -18.86 11.78
C VAL A 72 -4.98 -18.71 11.89
N ARG A 73 -4.55 -17.65 12.58
CA ARG A 73 -3.16 -17.38 12.89
C ARG A 73 -3.01 -17.37 14.41
N THR A 74 -2.25 -18.32 14.95
CA THR A 74 -2.12 -18.52 16.40
C THR A 74 -1.11 -17.58 17.07
N SER A 75 -0.20 -16.97 16.31
CA SER A 75 0.79 -16.03 16.86
C SER A 75 1.04 -14.86 15.92
N SER A 76 1.05 -13.67 16.49
CA SER A 76 1.31 -12.41 15.79
C SER A 76 1.76 -11.35 16.80
N ASP A 77 2.64 -10.46 16.35
CA ASP A 77 3.20 -9.40 17.18
C ASP A 77 2.22 -8.23 17.30
N VAL A 78 1.48 -8.20 18.41
CA VAL A 78 0.50 -7.15 18.71
C VAL A 78 1.15 -5.75 18.80
N VAL A 79 2.41 -5.67 19.25
CA VAL A 79 3.12 -4.37 19.38
C VAL A 79 3.45 -3.82 18.00
N SER A 80 3.92 -4.68 17.08
CA SER A 80 4.07 -4.31 15.67
C SER A 80 2.73 -3.93 15.04
N GLY A 81 1.68 -4.72 15.30
CA GLY A 81 0.32 -4.46 14.84
C GLY A 81 -0.22 -3.09 15.23
N GLN A 82 0.02 -2.65 16.46
CA GLN A 82 -0.35 -1.32 16.93
C GLN A 82 0.35 -0.22 16.13
N LYS A 83 1.67 -0.34 15.91
CA LYS A 83 2.45 0.64 15.14
C LYS A 83 1.94 0.72 13.70
N LEU A 84 1.72 -0.43 13.07
CA LEU A 84 1.19 -0.52 11.72
C LEU A 84 -0.21 0.07 11.62
N PHE A 85 -1.09 -0.18 12.59
CA PHE A 85 -2.42 0.43 12.65
C PHE A 85 -2.35 1.95 12.79
N THR A 86 -1.47 2.48 13.65
CA THR A 86 -1.30 3.92 13.82
C THR A 86 -0.86 4.61 12.53
N VAL A 87 0.02 3.99 11.74
CA VAL A 87 0.49 4.56 10.47
C VAL A 87 -0.55 4.43 9.36
N ASN A 88 -1.19 3.26 9.23
CA ASN A 88 -1.95 2.92 8.03
C ASN A 88 -3.47 3.01 8.18
N CYS A 89 -3.99 2.85 9.40
CA CYS A 89 -5.43 2.65 9.63
C CYS A 89 -6.07 3.77 10.46
N GLN A 90 -5.33 4.31 11.43
CA GLN A 90 -5.83 5.30 12.41
C GLN A 90 -6.34 6.58 11.75
N VAL A 91 -5.76 6.99 10.62
CA VAL A 91 -6.16 8.19 9.88
C VAL A 91 -7.64 8.15 9.47
N CYS A 92 -8.18 6.96 9.21
CA CYS A 92 -9.59 6.75 8.86
C CYS A 92 -10.40 6.15 10.02
N HIS A 93 -9.88 5.12 10.70
CA HIS A 93 -10.62 4.38 11.73
C HIS A 93 -10.54 5.00 13.14
N GLY A 94 -9.72 6.03 13.33
CA GLY A 94 -9.54 6.71 14.61
C GLY A 94 -8.67 5.93 15.60
N GLN A 95 -8.15 6.62 16.62
CA GLN A 95 -7.33 6.01 17.67
C GLN A 95 -8.16 5.04 18.53
N ASN A 96 -9.45 5.32 18.69
CA ASN A 96 -10.39 4.52 19.48
C ASN A 96 -11.07 3.39 18.67
N LEU A 97 -10.72 3.23 17.39
CA LEU A 97 -11.32 2.26 16.46
C LEU A 97 -12.82 2.49 16.21
N ASP A 98 -13.28 3.72 16.36
CA ASP A 98 -14.70 4.12 16.27
C ASP A 98 -15.11 4.65 14.89
N GLY A 99 -14.18 4.69 13.92
CA GLY A 99 -14.44 5.20 12.58
C GLY A 99 -14.38 6.72 12.46
N THR A 100 -13.89 7.42 13.51
CA THR A 100 -13.88 8.89 13.58
C THR A 100 -12.49 9.51 13.32
N GLY A 101 -11.65 8.84 12.51
CA GLY A 101 -10.34 9.36 12.15
C GLY A 101 -10.42 10.71 11.43
N PRO A 102 -9.34 11.51 11.41
CA PRO A 102 -9.34 12.84 10.77
C PRO A 102 -9.75 12.81 9.29
N ALA A 103 -9.49 11.71 8.57
CA ALA A 103 -9.94 11.55 7.18
C ALA A 103 -11.44 11.28 7.06
N ALA A 104 -12.11 10.75 8.09
CA ALA A 104 -13.52 10.39 8.05
C ALA A 104 -14.42 11.60 7.77
N ALA A 105 -14.05 12.78 8.27
CA ALA A 105 -14.78 14.03 8.01
C ALA A 105 -14.87 14.38 6.51
N TYR A 106 -13.89 13.97 5.71
CA TYR A 106 -13.85 14.23 4.26
C TYR A 106 -14.56 13.15 3.43
N MET A 107 -14.98 12.05 4.06
CA MET A 107 -15.63 10.92 3.38
C MET A 107 -17.16 10.95 3.46
N VAL A 108 -17.74 11.74 4.38
CA VAL A 108 -19.19 11.83 4.62
C VAL A 108 -19.97 12.23 3.36
N THR A 109 -19.35 12.98 2.44
CA THR A 109 -20.01 13.50 1.23
C THR A 109 -19.73 12.68 -0.04
N ASN A 110 -18.70 11.83 -0.05
CA ASN A 110 -18.12 11.30 -1.29
C ASN A 110 -17.89 9.77 -1.30
N GLY A 111 -18.34 9.03 -0.28
CA GLY A 111 -18.16 7.57 -0.28
C GLY A 111 -18.62 6.89 1.02
N PRO A 112 -18.41 5.57 1.14
CA PRO A 112 -18.68 4.85 2.38
C PRO A 112 -17.76 5.37 3.50
N VAL A 113 -18.34 5.70 4.65
CA VAL A 113 -17.58 6.14 5.82
C VAL A 113 -16.80 4.98 6.43
N PRO A 114 -15.64 5.24 7.07
CA PRO A 114 -14.89 4.21 7.78
C PRO A 114 -15.76 3.50 8.83
N ALA A 115 -15.68 2.17 8.88
CA ALA A 115 -16.45 1.39 9.84
C ALA A 115 -15.99 1.66 11.28
N ASN A 116 -16.95 1.71 12.21
CA ASN A 116 -16.70 1.59 13.64
C ASN A 116 -16.41 0.12 13.96
N LEU A 117 -15.14 -0.17 14.25
CA LEU A 117 -14.64 -1.54 14.45
C LEU A 117 -15.03 -2.12 15.82
N ARG A 118 -15.62 -1.32 16.71
CA ARG A 118 -16.14 -1.78 18.01
C ARG A 118 -17.55 -2.35 17.92
N LEU A 119 -18.21 -2.25 16.77
CA LEU A 119 -19.54 -2.80 16.55
C LEU A 119 -19.51 -4.32 16.39
N ASP A 120 -20.65 -4.96 16.66
CA ASP A 120 -20.80 -6.41 16.64
C ASP A 120 -20.49 -7.02 15.27
N LEU A 121 -20.71 -6.27 14.19
CA LEU A 121 -20.34 -6.72 12.85
C LEU A 121 -18.85 -7.05 12.73
N THR A 122 -17.97 -6.25 13.34
CA THR A 122 -16.52 -6.48 13.32
C THR A 122 -16.11 -7.47 14.41
N LYS A 123 -16.73 -7.41 15.59
CA LYS A 123 -16.45 -8.38 16.66
C LYS A 123 -16.81 -9.82 16.26
N ASN A 124 -17.90 -10.00 15.53
CA ASN A 124 -18.40 -11.32 15.11
C ASN A 124 -17.77 -11.82 13.82
N SER A 125 -17.03 -10.99 13.08
CA SER A 125 -16.19 -11.46 11.97
C SER A 125 -15.14 -12.44 12.50
N THR A 126 -14.64 -13.36 11.66
CA THR A 126 -13.49 -14.22 12.03
C THR A 126 -12.16 -13.49 11.76
N ASP A 127 -11.06 -13.97 12.34
CA ASP A 127 -9.74 -13.34 12.14
C ASP A 127 -9.32 -13.36 10.68
N GLY A 128 -9.55 -14.48 10.01
CA GLY A 128 -9.33 -14.62 8.59
C GLY A 128 -10.22 -13.70 7.75
N GLU A 129 -11.46 -13.45 8.16
CA GLU A 129 -12.30 -12.44 7.50
C GLU A 129 -11.69 -11.04 7.62
N LEU A 130 -11.26 -10.63 8.83
CA LEU A 130 -10.59 -9.34 9.02
C LEU A 130 -9.31 -9.23 8.20
N PHE A 131 -8.50 -10.30 8.16
CA PHE A 131 -7.31 -10.40 7.30
C PHE A 131 -7.67 -10.20 5.83
N GLY A 132 -8.67 -10.93 5.31
CA GLY A 132 -9.14 -10.79 3.94
C GLY A 132 -9.60 -9.36 3.64
N LEU A 133 -10.40 -8.76 4.52
CA LEU A 133 -10.89 -7.39 4.39
C LEU A 133 -9.76 -6.35 4.35
N ILE A 134 -8.73 -6.48 5.19
CA ILE A 134 -7.56 -5.60 5.13
C ILE A 134 -6.84 -5.76 3.78
N SER A 135 -6.74 -7.00 3.28
CA SER A 135 -6.02 -7.35 2.07
C SER A 135 -6.65 -6.75 0.81
N CYS A 136 -7.98 -6.76 0.72
CA CYS A 136 -8.75 -6.36 -0.45
C CYS A 136 -9.31 -4.93 -0.38
N GLY A 137 -9.10 -4.19 0.72
CA GLY A 137 -9.60 -2.82 0.85
C GLY A 137 -11.04 -2.70 1.35
N GLY A 138 -11.44 -3.54 2.29
CA GLY A 138 -12.67 -3.40 3.05
C GLY A 138 -13.87 -4.15 2.46
N ARG A 139 -14.99 -4.14 3.22
CA ARG A 139 -16.11 -5.06 3.03
C ARG A 139 -16.88 -4.89 1.72
N TYR A 140 -17.08 -3.65 1.27
CA TYR A 140 -17.96 -3.34 0.14
C TYR A 140 -17.42 -3.86 -1.20
N PHE A 141 -16.09 -3.83 -1.40
CA PHE A 141 -15.48 -4.14 -2.69
C PHE A 141 -14.57 -5.37 -2.67
N CYS A 142 -14.43 -6.04 -1.53
CA CYS A 142 -13.55 -7.19 -1.39
C CYS A 142 -13.81 -8.28 -2.44
N ASN A 143 -15.08 -8.66 -2.62
CA ASN A 143 -15.45 -9.70 -3.58
C ASN A 143 -15.13 -9.29 -5.03
N SER A 144 -15.26 -8.01 -5.37
CA SER A 144 -14.86 -7.51 -6.70
C SER A 144 -13.37 -7.70 -6.91
N VAL A 145 -12.55 -7.30 -5.94
CA VAL A 145 -11.09 -7.42 -5.98
C VAL A 145 -10.64 -8.87 -6.09
N LEU A 146 -11.25 -9.79 -5.32
CA LEU A 146 -10.91 -11.22 -5.38
C LEU A 146 -11.26 -11.86 -6.74
N GLN A 147 -12.18 -11.28 -7.49
CA GLN A 147 -12.55 -11.71 -8.85
C GLN A 147 -11.75 -10.99 -9.94
N GLY A 148 -10.70 -10.24 -9.58
CA GLY A 148 -9.86 -9.50 -10.52
C GLY A 148 -10.40 -8.14 -10.94
N GLY A 149 -11.47 -7.65 -10.31
CA GLY A 149 -11.99 -6.30 -10.50
C GLY A 149 -11.21 -5.24 -9.73
N GLU A 150 -11.44 -3.97 -10.06
CA GLU A 150 -10.84 -2.85 -9.33
C GLU A 150 -11.61 -2.54 -8.03
N SER A 151 -10.89 -2.14 -6.98
CA SER A 151 -11.50 -1.64 -5.75
C SER A 151 -11.94 -0.19 -5.94
N GLN A 152 -13.24 0.08 -5.76
CA GLN A 152 -13.77 1.45 -5.62
C GLN A 152 -13.87 1.87 -4.15
N SER A 153 -13.27 1.08 -3.26
CA SER A 153 -13.24 1.41 -1.83
C SER A 153 -12.27 2.55 -1.58
N PRO A 154 -12.63 3.51 -0.71
CA PRO A 154 -11.65 4.48 -0.21
C PRO A 154 -10.58 3.84 0.68
N MET A 155 -10.80 2.61 1.16
CA MET A 155 -9.80 1.83 1.87
C MET A 155 -8.88 1.10 0.86
N PRO A 156 -7.56 1.35 0.88
CA PRO A 156 -6.62 0.72 -0.05
C PRO A 156 -6.52 -0.81 0.09
N GLU A 157 -6.12 -1.49 -0.97
CA GLU A 157 -5.71 -2.90 -0.94
C GLU A 157 -4.36 -3.05 -0.24
N PHE A 158 -4.36 -3.28 1.08
CA PHE A 158 -3.11 -3.36 1.85
C PHE A 158 -2.25 -4.56 1.51
N ARG A 159 -2.77 -5.58 0.80
CA ARG A 159 -1.94 -6.68 0.27
C ARG A 159 -0.78 -6.19 -0.63
N ARG A 160 -0.94 -5.03 -1.28
CA ARG A 160 0.09 -4.43 -2.13
C ARG A 160 1.11 -3.59 -1.35
N LEU A 161 0.83 -3.31 -0.07
CA LEU A 161 1.57 -2.35 0.75
C LEU A 161 2.21 -2.99 1.99
N LEU A 162 1.62 -4.07 2.50
CA LEU A 162 2.00 -4.74 3.74
C LEU A 162 2.17 -6.24 3.51
N SER A 163 3.14 -6.85 4.19
CA SER A 163 3.33 -8.30 4.19
C SER A 163 2.14 -9.03 4.81
N GLU A 164 2.06 -10.34 4.58
CA GLU A 164 1.06 -11.18 5.23
C GLU A 164 1.18 -11.12 6.76
N GLU A 165 2.41 -11.20 7.29
CA GLU A 165 2.70 -11.14 8.73
C GLU A 165 2.28 -9.80 9.33
N GLU A 166 2.54 -8.70 8.62
CA GLU A 166 2.15 -7.36 9.04
C GLU A 166 0.62 -7.20 9.09
N ARG A 167 -0.11 -7.75 8.10
CA ARG A 167 -1.58 -7.75 8.13
C ARG A 167 -2.14 -8.59 9.27
N TRP A 168 -1.57 -9.76 9.54
CA TRP A 168 -1.96 -10.57 10.70
C TRP A 168 -1.66 -9.89 12.04
N ALA A 169 -0.56 -9.14 12.14
CA ALA A 169 -0.25 -8.32 13.32
C ALA A 169 -1.31 -7.24 13.54
N ILE A 170 -1.78 -6.58 12.48
CA ILE A 170 -2.88 -5.61 12.56
C ILE A 170 -4.18 -6.29 13.05
N VAL A 171 -4.53 -7.46 12.52
CA VAL A 171 -5.73 -8.21 12.96
C VAL A 171 -5.67 -8.49 14.46
N ALA A 172 -4.53 -8.96 14.96
CA ALA A 172 -4.36 -9.25 16.38
C ALA A 172 -4.42 -8.01 17.26
N TYR A 173 -3.88 -6.89 16.81
CA TYR A 173 -4.05 -5.61 17.50
C TYR A 173 -5.52 -5.19 17.56
N ILE A 174 -6.25 -5.26 16.43
CA ILE A 174 -7.69 -4.94 16.39
C ILE A 174 -8.45 -5.82 17.37
N ARG A 175 -8.18 -7.13 17.39
CA ARG A 175 -8.82 -8.08 18.32
C ARG A 175 -8.57 -7.76 19.77
N GLY A 176 -7.31 -7.55 20.13
CA GLY A 176 -6.93 -7.16 21.50
C GLY A 176 -7.61 -5.87 21.95
N ALA A 177 -7.86 -4.92 21.03
CA ALA A 177 -8.44 -3.62 21.36
C ALA A 177 -9.99 -3.57 21.38
N ILE A 178 -10.66 -4.44 20.61
CA ILE A 178 -12.13 -4.50 20.56
C ILE A 178 -12.73 -5.60 21.45
N GLY A 179 -11.89 -6.44 22.07
CA GLY A 179 -12.31 -7.52 22.97
C GLY A 179 -12.99 -8.68 22.24
N GLY A 180 -12.54 -8.99 21.02
CA GLY A 180 -13.04 -10.14 20.26
C GLY A 180 -12.55 -11.46 20.87
N GLN A 181 -13.45 -12.46 20.95
CA GLN A 181 -13.13 -13.83 21.37
C GLN A 181 -12.20 -14.52 20.38
#